data_AF-A0A4T3EY83-F1
#
_entry.id   AF-A0A4T3EY83-F1
#
_cell.length_a   1.000
_cell.length_b   1.000
_cell.length_c   1.000
_cell.angle_alpha   90.00
_cell.angle_beta   90.00
_cell.angle_gamma   90.00
#
_symmetry.space_group_name_H-M   'P 1'
#
loop_
_entity.id
_entity.type
_entity.pdbx_description
1 polymer ?
#
loop_
_entity_poly.entity_id
_entity_poly.type
_entity_poly.pdbx_seq_one_letter_code
_entity_poly.pdbx_strand_id
1 'polypeptide(L)'
;MATSQTKTPAPANDAADAPIDQDALDLKALAKGVLARDFRPRVSSVRRLAEAVLGEPAAPAKAKKSNKKKKASGKKSGKKRLAKIPGQKSGKKKA
;
A
#
# COMPACT_ATOMS: atom_id res chain seq x y z
N MET A 1 -37.52 43.66 20.68
CA MET A 1 -36.27 44.46 20.67
C MET A 1 -35.15 43.58 20.13
N ALA A 2 -34.28 44.20 19.33
CA ALA A 2 -33.39 43.55 18.37
C ALA A 2 -32.23 42.76 19.00
N THR A 3 -31.73 41.85 18.17
CA THR A 3 -30.68 40.85 18.34
C THR A 3 -29.27 41.43 18.49
N SER A 4 -28.43 40.80 19.32
CA SER A 4 -26.97 40.96 19.27
C SER A 4 -26.28 39.60 19.39
N GLN A 5 -26.34 38.79 18.33
CA GLN A 5 -25.36 37.72 18.13
C GLN A 5 -24.08 38.38 17.62
N THR A 6 -23.05 38.45 18.47
CA THR A 6 -21.68 38.76 18.05
C THR A 6 -21.14 37.58 17.27
N LYS A 7 -21.44 37.55 15.96
CA LYS A 7 -20.81 36.68 14.98
C LYS A 7 -19.40 37.21 14.74
N THR A 8 -18.45 36.75 15.56
CA THR A 8 -17.02 36.92 15.26
C THR A 8 -16.75 36.24 13.92
N PRO A 9 -16.26 36.97 12.89
CA PRO A 9 -15.83 36.32 11.67
C PRO A 9 -14.58 35.50 12.02
N ALA A 10 -14.71 34.17 12.01
CA ALA A 10 -13.55 33.30 11.98
C ALA A 10 -12.70 33.70 10.76
N PRO A 11 -11.37 33.82 10.88
CA PRO A 11 -10.54 33.99 9.70
C PRO A 11 -10.71 32.74 8.85
N ALA A 12 -11.49 32.88 7.78
CA ALA A 12 -11.49 31.95 6.68
C ALA A 12 -10.12 32.10 6.01
N ASN A 13 -9.13 31.38 6.55
CA ASN A 13 -7.97 30.96 5.77
C ASN A 13 -8.46 29.88 4.80
N ASP A 14 -9.32 30.29 3.86
CA ASP A 14 -9.53 29.62 2.59
C ASP A 14 -8.36 30.03 1.69
N ALA A 15 -7.15 29.63 2.10
CA ALA A 15 -6.16 29.31 1.10
C ALA A 15 -6.76 28.07 0.41
N ALA A 16 -7.23 28.25 -0.82
CA ALA A 16 -7.65 27.16 -1.67
C ALA A 16 -6.41 26.31 -1.98
N ASP A 17 -5.96 25.53 -0.99
CA ASP A 17 -5.04 24.43 -1.19
C ASP A 17 -5.73 23.52 -2.19
N ALA A 18 -5.12 23.41 -3.37
CA ALA A 18 -5.54 22.44 -4.37
C ALA A 18 -5.78 21.12 -3.65
N PRO A 19 -6.84 20.36 -3.98
CA PRO A 19 -7.18 19.14 -3.25
C PRO A 19 -5.98 18.18 -3.25
N ILE A 20 -5.22 18.17 -2.15
CA ILE A 20 -4.08 17.28 -1.96
C ILE A 20 -4.64 15.90 -1.65
N ASP A 21 -4.25 14.92 -2.44
CA ASP A 21 -4.55 13.52 -2.16
C ASP A 21 -3.72 13.02 -0.98
N GLN A 22 -4.30 13.08 0.22
CA GLN A 22 -3.68 12.64 1.47
C GLN A 22 -3.40 11.12 1.50
N ASP A 23 -4.12 10.33 0.69
CA ASP A 23 -3.98 8.88 0.65
C ASP A 23 -2.77 8.46 -0.20
N ALA A 24 -2.41 9.28 -1.20
CA ALA A 24 -1.20 9.12 -2.00
C ALA A 24 0.10 9.49 -1.24
N LEU A 25 0.00 10.23 -0.13
CA LEU A 25 1.17 10.62 0.66
C LEU A 25 1.73 9.45 1.49
N ASP A 26 3.06 9.41 1.58
CA ASP A 26 3.77 8.58 2.55
C ASP A 26 3.49 9.07 3.99
N LEU A 27 3.54 8.17 4.97
CA LEU A 27 3.22 8.46 6.37
C LEU A 27 4.04 9.62 6.94
N LYS A 28 5.32 9.72 6.56
CA LYS A 28 6.20 10.82 7.00
C LYS A 28 5.81 12.15 6.38
N ALA A 29 5.44 12.16 5.09
CA ALA A 29 5.02 13.37 4.40
C ALA A 29 3.65 13.83 4.91
N LEU A 30 2.74 12.88 5.13
CA LEU A 30 1.43 13.10 5.75
C LEU A 30 1.59 13.73 7.14
N ALA A 31 2.42 13.15 8.01
CA ALA A 31 2.65 13.70 9.36
C ALA A 31 3.26 15.11 9.33
N LYS A 32 4.23 15.36 8.44
CA LYS A 32 4.83 16.70 8.27
C LYS A 32 3.79 17.74 7.86
N GLY A 33 2.98 17.45 6.84
CA GLY A 33 1.96 18.38 6.38
C GLY A 33 0.87 18.64 7.42
N VAL A 34 0.49 17.63 8.22
CA VAL A 34 -0.44 17.83 9.35
C VAL A 34 0.14 18.75 10.42
N LEU A 35 1.42 18.57 10.77
CA LEU A 35 2.09 19.41 11.77
C LEU A 35 2.31 20.84 11.27
N ALA A 36 2.66 21.00 10.00
CA ALA A 36 2.81 22.31 9.34
C ALA A 36 1.46 23.01 9.09
N ARG A 37 0.34 22.28 9.23
CA ARG A 37 -1.02 22.73 8.91
C ARG A 37 -1.20 23.09 7.43
N ASP A 38 -0.43 22.45 6.55
CA ASP A 38 -0.54 22.59 5.09
C ASP A 38 -1.88 22.05 4.57
N PHE A 39 -2.53 21.16 5.33
CA PHE A 39 -3.88 20.69 5.02
C PHE A 39 -4.59 20.24 6.30
N ARG A 40 -5.93 20.20 6.22
CA ARG A 40 -6.77 19.64 7.28
C ARG A 40 -6.76 18.11 7.22
N PRO A 41 -6.29 17.40 8.27
CA PRO A 41 -6.26 15.95 8.26
C PRO A 41 -7.66 15.34 8.22
N ARG A 42 -7.85 14.33 7.38
CA ARG A 42 -9.08 13.50 7.39
C ARG A 42 -9.01 12.46 8.52
N VAL A 43 -10.18 11.98 8.96
CA VAL A 43 -10.26 10.93 9.99
C VAL A 43 -9.51 9.66 9.56
N SER A 44 -9.58 9.29 8.28
CA SER A 44 -8.82 8.16 7.72
C SER A 44 -7.31 8.34 7.88
N SER A 45 -6.80 9.53 7.57
CA SER A 45 -5.39 9.89 7.68
C SER A 45 -4.90 9.85 9.12
N VAL A 46 -5.70 10.34 10.08
CA VAL A 46 -5.39 10.27 11.52
C VAL A 46 -5.36 8.81 11.99
N ARG A 47 -6.35 8.01 11.58
CA ARG A 47 -6.39 6.58 11.92
C ARG A 47 -5.16 5.85 11.38
N ARG A 48 -4.77 6.12 10.14
CA ARG A 48 -3.57 5.55 9.51
C ARG A 48 -2.29 5.95 10.24
N LEU A 49 -2.17 7.21 10.67
CA LEU A 49 -1.04 7.66 11.49
C LEU A 49 -1.02 6.99 12.86
N ALA A 50 -2.18 6.87 13.52
CA ALA A 50 -2.28 6.20 14.81
C ALA A 50 -1.92 4.71 14.71
N GLU A 51 -2.40 4.03 13.67
CA GLU A 51 -2.05 2.64 13.37
C GLU A 51 -0.56 2.47 13.09
N ALA A 52 0.10 3.44 12.45
CA ALA A 52 1.55 3.39 12.22
C ALA A 52 2.38 3.62 13.49
N VAL A 53 1.85 4.31 14.49
CA VAL A 53 2.52 4.56 15.77
C VAL A 53 2.26 3.43 16.76
N LEU A 54 1.02 2.93 16.83
CA LEU A 54 0.59 1.88 17.74
C LEU A 54 0.88 0.48 17.19
N GLY A 55 0.89 0.33 15.87
CA GLY A 55 1.42 -0.85 15.22
C GLY A 55 2.91 -0.88 15.51
N GLU A 56 3.33 -1.82 16.37
CA GLU A 56 4.75 -2.15 16.48
C GLU A 56 5.34 -2.22 15.06
N PRO A 57 6.54 -1.67 14.81
CA PRO A 57 7.17 -1.82 13.52
C PRO A 57 7.27 -3.31 13.29
N ALA A 58 6.39 -3.86 12.43
CA ALA A 58 6.42 -5.26 12.05
C ALA A 58 7.87 -5.52 11.69
N ALA A 59 8.56 -6.28 12.55
CA ALA A 59 9.98 -6.52 12.48
C ALA A 59 10.32 -6.70 11.01
N PRO A 60 11.27 -5.92 10.44
CA PRO A 60 11.40 -5.71 9.00
C PRO A 60 11.20 -7.05 8.34
N ALA A 61 10.05 -7.23 7.67
CA ALA A 61 9.68 -8.50 7.06
C ALA A 61 10.87 -8.85 6.21
N LYS A 62 11.69 -9.82 6.68
CA LYS A 62 13.06 -9.98 6.21
C LYS A 62 12.97 -9.97 4.71
N ALA A 63 13.50 -8.92 4.09
CA ALA A 63 13.71 -8.89 2.67
C ALA A 63 14.43 -10.20 2.41
N LYS A 64 13.73 -11.19 1.84
CA LYS A 64 14.31 -12.45 1.44
C LYS A 64 15.38 -12.02 0.45
N LYS A 65 16.62 -11.92 0.93
CA LYS A 65 17.80 -11.81 0.09
C LYS A 65 17.62 -12.92 -0.92
N SER A 66 17.26 -12.53 -2.14
CA SER A 66 17.40 -13.40 -3.30
C SER A 66 18.90 -13.62 -3.40
N ASN A 67 19.39 -14.63 -2.67
CA ASN A 67 20.73 -15.14 -2.80
C ASN A 67 20.78 -15.87 -4.14
N LYS A 68 20.83 -15.07 -5.21
CA LYS A 68 21.05 -15.53 -6.57
C LYS A 68 22.51 -15.93 -6.67
N LYS A 69 22.81 -17.12 -6.14
CA LYS A 69 23.97 -17.95 -6.46
C LYS A 69 23.74 -19.32 -5.79
N LYS A 70 22.93 -20.15 -6.44
CA LYS A 70 23.13 -21.61 -6.40
C LYS A 70 23.40 -22.07 -7.82
N LYS A 71 24.67 -22.40 -8.07
CA LYS A 71 25.09 -23.33 -9.12
C LYS A 71 24.20 -24.58 -9.01
N ALA A 72 23.47 -24.89 -10.08
CA ALA A 72 23.00 -26.23 -10.34
C ALA A 72 23.43 -26.59 -11.77
N SER A 73 24.74 -26.80 -11.93
CA SER A 73 25.27 -27.50 -13.08
C SER A 73 24.79 -28.96 -13.00
N GLY A 74 23.91 -29.33 -13.93
CA GLY A 74 23.76 -30.70 -14.41
C GLY A 74 22.83 -31.62 -13.61
N LYS A 75 21.51 -31.53 -13.84
CA LYS A 75 20.67 -32.74 -13.84
C LYS A 75 20.23 -33.03 -15.28
N LYS A 76 20.89 -34.03 -15.84
CA LYS A 76 20.71 -34.55 -17.20
C LYS A 76 19.23 -34.81 -17.48
N SER A 77 18.82 -34.39 -18.67
CA SER A 77 17.48 -34.35 -19.21
C SER A 77 16.79 -35.72 -19.28
N GLY A 78 15.84 -35.96 -18.39
CA GLY A 78 14.73 -36.87 -18.66
C GLY A 78 13.75 -36.17 -19.62
N LYS A 79 13.43 -36.83 -20.73
CA LYS A 79 12.50 -36.41 -21.81
C LYS A 79 11.28 -35.67 -21.21
N LYS A 80 11.22 -34.34 -21.38
CA LYS A 80 10.09 -33.53 -20.88
C LYS A 80 8.86 -33.87 -21.72
N ARG A 81 7.94 -34.67 -21.17
CA ARG A 81 6.60 -34.85 -21.74
C ARG A 81 5.79 -33.60 -21.40
N LEU A 82 5.09 -33.03 -22.39
CA LEU A 82 4.12 -31.97 -22.14
C LEU A 82 3.09 -32.44 -21.10
N ALA A 83 2.70 -31.54 -20.20
CA ALA A 83 1.70 -31.82 -19.19
C ALA A 83 0.38 -32.24 -19.82
N LYS A 84 -0.30 -33.20 -19.21
CA LYS A 84 -1.58 -33.72 -19.70
C LYS A 84 -2.67 -32.67 -19.46
N ILE A 85 -3.42 -32.34 -20.51
CA ILE A 85 -4.60 -31.46 -20.38
C ILE A 85 -5.76 -32.30 -19.84
N PRO A 86 -6.49 -31.84 -18.80
CA PRO A 86 -7.69 -32.52 -18.30
C PRO A 86 -8.68 -32.79 -19.43
N GLY A 87 -9.16 -34.03 -19.57
CA GLY A 87 -10.07 -34.46 -20.63
C GLY A 87 -9.43 -35.16 -21.84
N GLN A 88 -8.10 -35.11 -22.02
CA GLN A 88 -7.44 -35.80 -23.14
C GLN A 88 -7.10 -37.27 -22.81
N LYS A 89 -7.78 -38.22 -23.46
CA LYS A 89 -7.41 -39.65 -23.45
C LYS A 89 -6.18 -39.86 -24.35
N SER A 90 -5.07 -40.37 -23.80
CA SER A 90 -3.98 -40.88 -24.65
C SER A 90 -4.44 -42.16 -25.32
N GLY A 91 -4.39 -42.20 -26.65
CA GLY A 91 -4.71 -43.40 -27.41
C GLY A 91 -3.91 -44.61 -26.90
N LYS A 92 -4.62 -45.68 -26.56
CA LYS A 92 -4.05 -47.03 -26.47
C LYS A 92 -3.56 -47.39 -27.88
N LYS A 93 -2.28 -47.74 -28.02
CA LYS A 93 -1.84 -48.50 -29.20
C LYS A 93 -2.58 -49.84 -29.17
N LYS A 94 -3.28 -50.20 -30.26
CA LYS A 94 -3.61 -51.61 -30.52
C LYS A 94 -2.30 -52.36 -30.75
N ALA A 95 -2.29 -53.60 -30.25
CA ALA A 95 -1.19 -54.55 -30.20
C ALA A 95 -0.49 -54.74 -31.55
#